data_AF-A0A0K1Q871-F1
#
_entry.id   AF-A0A0K1Q871-F1
#
_cell.length_a   1.000
_cell.length_b   1.000
_cell.length_c   1.000
_cell.angle_alpha   90.00
_cell.angle_beta   90.00
_cell.angle_gamma   90.00
#
_symmetry.space_group_name_H-M   'P 1'
#
loop_
_entity.id
_entity.type
_entity.pdbx_description
1 polymer ?
#
loop_
_entity_poly.entity_id
_entity_poly.type
_entity_poly.pdbx_seq_one_letter_code
_entity_poly.pdbx_strand_id
1 'polypeptide(L)'
;MSFAKSLIEKGDYEEAIAAATEDIEGGNHGPEPLFDRATACELAERYADAVRDFEAAIDTNRAEKELDPFVLDDAYFSALLAGARDEAARDVRSAVAMLDRYATTLPEGAHLADARDWQKRLRGELPSLLDKTRDIGA
;
A
#
# COMPACT_ATOMS: atom_id res chain seq x y z
N MET A 1 17.49 -7.52 8.46
CA MET A 1 16.13 -7.67 9.00
C MET A 1 16.06 -6.79 10.22
N SER A 2 15.27 -5.71 10.13
CA SER A 2 15.05 -4.76 11.22
C SER A 2 14.28 -5.41 12.38
N PHE A 3 14.22 -4.71 13.52
CA PHE A 3 13.40 -5.14 14.65
C PHE A 3 11.90 -5.08 14.33
N ALA A 4 11.45 -4.03 13.64
CA ALA A 4 10.07 -3.87 13.20
C ALA A 4 9.62 -5.02 12.28
N LYS A 5 10.47 -5.44 11.33
CA LYS A 5 10.20 -6.59 10.46
C LYS A 5 10.01 -7.89 11.24
N SER A 6 10.80 -8.12 12.29
CA SER A 6 10.60 -9.30 13.15
C SER A 6 9.26 -9.28 13.90
N LEU A 7 8.77 -8.10 14.28
CA LEU A 7 7.47 -7.94 14.93
C LEU A 7 6.32 -8.15 13.94
N ILE A 8 6.46 -7.64 12.70
CA ILE A 8 5.51 -7.92 11.60
C ILE A 8 5.35 -9.43 11.39
N GLU A 9 6.46 -10.18 11.30
CA GLU A 9 6.43 -11.63 11.08
C GLU A 9 5.73 -12.41 12.22
N LYS A 10 5.63 -11.82 13.42
CA LYS A 10 4.92 -12.39 14.58
C LYS A 10 3.46 -11.99 14.65
N GLY A 11 3.02 -11.02 13.85
CA GLY A 11 1.68 -10.44 13.94
C GLY A 11 1.56 -9.28 14.93
N ASP A 12 2.67 -8.82 15.51
CA ASP A 12 2.71 -7.78 16.53
C ASP A 12 2.76 -6.39 15.86
N TYR A 13 1.68 -6.01 15.16
CA TYR A 13 1.69 -4.87 14.24
C TYR A 13 1.82 -3.52 14.94
N GLU A 14 1.18 -3.32 16.09
CA GLU A 14 1.28 -2.04 16.83
C GLU A 14 2.69 -1.85 17.40
N GLU A 15 3.30 -2.92 17.91
CA GLU A 15 4.69 -2.93 18.35
C GLU A 15 5.64 -2.68 17.17
N ALA A 16 5.36 -3.24 16.00
CA ALA A 16 6.15 -2.98 14.79
C ALA A 16 6.08 -1.51 14.37
N ILE A 17 4.89 -0.89 14.43
CA ILE A 17 4.69 0.54 14.15
C ILE A 17 5.48 1.39 15.13
N ALA A 18 5.45 1.05 16.43
CA ALA A 18 6.21 1.75 17.46
C ALA A 18 7.72 1.64 17.21
N ALA A 19 8.22 0.42 16.98
CA ALA A 19 9.65 0.17 16.72
C ALA A 19 10.17 0.91 15.48
N ALA A 20 9.42 0.90 14.37
CA ALA A 20 9.80 1.64 13.17
C ALA A 20 9.73 3.16 13.38
N THR A 21 8.78 3.65 14.19
CA THR A 21 8.68 5.07 14.55
C THR A 21 9.87 5.52 15.39
N GLU A 22 10.27 4.73 16.39
CA GLU A 22 11.46 5.00 17.20
C GLU A 22 12.73 5.05 16.34
N ASP A 23 12.86 4.18 15.33
CA ASP A 23 14.01 4.20 14.42
C ASP A 23 14.06 5.49 13.58
N ILE A 24 12.90 5.92 13.05
CA ILE A 24 12.77 7.19 12.31
C ILE A 24 13.11 8.38 13.20
N GLU A 25 12.56 8.43 14.41
CA GLU A 25 12.82 9.50 15.38
C GLU A 25 14.27 9.50 15.89
N GLY A 26 14.89 8.32 15.93
CA GLY A 26 16.31 8.12 16.23
C GLY A 26 17.26 8.60 15.13
N GLY A 27 16.74 9.05 13.99
CA GLY A 27 17.50 9.62 12.89
C GLY A 27 17.72 8.66 11.71
N ASN A 28 17.09 7.48 11.71
CA ASN A 28 17.09 6.64 10.52
C ASN A 28 16.11 7.20 9.48
N HIS A 29 16.64 7.98 8.54
CA HIS A 29 15.88 8.57 7.45
C HIS A 29 15.91 7.73 6.16
N GLY A 30 16.39 6.49 6.24
CA GLY A 30 16.39 5.55 5.12
C GLY A 30 14.98 5.06 4.76
N PRO A 31 14.82 4.41 3.60
CA PRO A 31 13.54 3.87 3.16
C PRO A 31 13.09 2.62 3.95
N GLU A 32 14.00 1.84 4.56
CA GLU A 32 13.65 0.61 5.32
C GLU A 32 12.65 0.86 6.46
N PRO A 33 12.87 1.77 7.42
CA PRO A 33 11.91 1.94 8.53
C PRO A 33 10.57 2.53 8.08
N LEU A 34 10.54 3.35 7.02
CA LEU A 34 9.30 3.83 6.41
C LEU A 34 8.53 2.66 5.79
N PHE A 35 9.21 1.78 5.05
CA PHE A 35 8.61 0.59 4.45
C PHE A 35 8.07 -0.39 5.50
N ASP A 36 8.82 -0.63 6.57
CA ASP A 36 8.39 -1.51 7.66
C ASP A 36 7.19 -0.92 8.39
N ARG A 37 7.19 0.39 8.70
CA ARG A 37 6.02 1.04 9.33
C ARG A 37 4.79 0.99 8.42
N ALA A 38 4.97 1.22 7.12
CA ALA A 38 3.91 1.14 6.14
C ALA A 38 3.28 -0.26 6.09
N THR A 39 4.12 -1.30 6.06
CA THR A 39 3.69 -2.70 6.06
C THR A 39 2.91 -3.05 7.32
N ALA A 40 3.41 -2.64 8.49
CA ALA A 40 2.73 -2.86 9.76
C ALA A 40 1.38 -2.11 9.81
N CYS A 41 1.31 -0.87 9.31
CA CYS A 41 0.06 -0.12 9.19
C CYS A 41 -0.94 -0.79 8.24
N GLU A 42 -0.50 -1.32 7.09
CA GLU A 42 -1.38 -2.05 6.16
C GLU A 42 -2.00 -3.27 6.83
N LEU A 43 -1.18 -4.06 7.52
CA LEU A 43 -1.60 -5.27 8.24
C LEU A 43 -2.49 -4.97 9.46
N ALA A 44 -2.36 -3.78 10.04
CA ALA A 44 -3.25 -3.25 11.08
C ALA A 44 -4.50 -2.53 10.50
N GLU A 45 -4.74 -2.61 9.19
CA GLU A 45 -5.85 -1.97 8.47
C GLU A 45 -5.86 -0.43 8.56
N ARG A 46 -4.70 0.17 8.87
CA ARG A 46 -4.46 1.62 8.92
C ARG A 46 -4.00 2.13 7.55
N TYR A 47 -4.84 1.93 6.54
CA TYR A 47 -4.44 2.11 5.13
C TYR A 47 -3.96 3.52 4.78
N ALA A 48 -4.55 4.57 5.36
CA ALA A 48 -4.13 5.94 5.11
C ALA A 48 -2.70 6.22 5.59
N ASP A 49 -2.32 5.65 6.74
CA ASP A 49 -0.96 5.74 7.26
C ASP A 49 0.01 4.90 6.42
N ALA A 50 -0.39 3.69 6.03
CA ALA A 50 0.40 2.81 5.18
C ALA A 50 0.76 3.48 3.84
N VAL A 51 -0.25 4.03 3.15
CA VAL A 51 -0.06 4.72 1.86
C VAL A 51 0.91 5.89 1.99
N ARG A 52 0.78 6.70 3.04
CA ARG A 52 1.67 7.85 3.29
C ARG A 52 3.12 7.41 3.51
N ASP A 53 3.33 6.35 4.28
CA ASP A 53 4.68 5.87 4.55
C ASP A 53 5.30 5.14 3.35
N PHE A 54 4.51 4.39 2.56
CA PHE A 54 5.01 3.79 1.31
C PHE A 54 5.44 4.86 0.30
N GLU A 55 4.68 5.95 0.16
CA GLU A 55 5.08 7.07 -0.71
C GLU A 55 6.38 7.72 -0.24
N ALA A 56 6.54 7.92 1.06
CA ALA A 56 7.77 8.43 1.64
C ALA A 56 8.94 7.45 1.40
N ALA A 57 8.72 6.15 1.60
CA ALA A 57 9.73 5.12 1.35
C ALA A 57 10.16 5.10 -0.12
N ILE A 58 9.21 5.21 -1.06
CA ILE A 58 9.50 5.32 -2.50
C ILE A 58 10.33 6.56 -2.80
N ASP A 59 9.95 7.72 -2.25
CA ASP A 59 10.67 8.97 -2.53
C ASP A 59 12.11 8.93 -2.00
N THR A 60 12.30 8.50 -0.76
CA THR A 60 13.62 8.31 -0.17
C THR A 60 14.45 7.28 -0.96
N ASN A 61 13.84 6.17 -1.37
CA ASN A 61 14.56 5.10 -2.08
C ASN A 61 15.03 5.51 -3.49
N ARG A 62 14.48 6.57 -4.09
CA ARG A 62 15.01 7.12 -5.36
C ARG A 62 16.45 7.62 -5.20
N ALA A 63 16.79 8.18 -4.03
CA ALA A 63 18.13 8.63 -3.70
C ALA A 63 18.99 7.48 -3.16
N GLU A 64 18.50 6.78 -2.14
CA GLU A 64 19.28 5.81 -1.36
C GLU A 64 19.46 4.45 -2.05
N LYS A 65 18.44 3.99 -2.79
CA LYS A 65 18.44 2.70 -3.53
C LYS A 65 18.75 1.48 -2.65
N GLU A 66 18.28 1.50 -1.41
CA GLU A 66 18.47 0.41 -0.44
C GLU A 66 17.46 -0.72 -0.63
N LEU A 67 16.24 -0.39 -1.06
CA LEU A 67 15.17 -1.35 -1.30
C LEU A 67 15.01 -1.62 -2.80
N ASP A 68 14.59 -2.84 -3.13
CA ASP A 68 14.20 -3.19 -4.50
C ASP A 68 12.96 -2.36 -4.90
N PRO A 69 13.05 -1.52 -5.96
CA PRO A 69 11.90 -0.75 -6.44
C PRO A 69 10.68 -1.61 -6.79
N PHE A 70 10.87 -2.87 -7.21
CA PHE A 70 9.76 -3.78 -7.50
C PHE A 70 8.98 -4.16 -6.24
N VAL A 71 9.67 -4.32 -5.11
CA VAL A 71 9.03 -4.62 -3.82
C VAL A 71 8.22 -3.42 -3.33
N LEU A 72 8.76 -2.22 -3.49
CA LEU A 72 8.05 -0.98 -3.16
C LEU A 72 6.82 -0.77 -4.04
N ASP A 73 6.94 -1.05 -5.33
CA ASP A 73 5.85 -0.92 -6.30
C ASP A 73 4.66 -1.84 -5.95
N ASP A 74 4.93 -3.12 -5.73
CA ASP A 74 3.90 -4.13 -5.42
C ASP A 74 3.23 -3.84 -4.05
N ALA A 75 4.02 -3.55 -3.01
CA ALA A 75 3.50 -3.25 -1.68
C ALA A 75 2.64 -1.97 -1.68
N TYR A 76 3.11 -0.91 -2.35
CA TYR A 76 2.35 0.33 -2.45
C TYR A 76 1.02 0.15 -3.22
N PHE A 77 1.04 -0.60 -4.32
CA PHE A 77 -0.19 -0.92 -5.05
C PHE A 77 -1.17 -1.74 -4.19
N SER A 78 -0.69 -2.76 -3.47
CA SER A 78 -1.49 -3.55 -2.54
C SER A 78 -2.19 -2.68 -1.50
N ALA A 79 -1.43 -1.80 -0.84
CA ALA A 79 -1.96 -0.93 0.21
C ALA A 79 -2.98 0.07 -0.32
N LEU A 80 -2.73 0.68 -1.48
CA LEU A 80 -3.69 1.55 -2.15
C LEU A 80 -4.98 0.81 -2.51
N LEU A 81 -4.88 -0.42 -3.02
CA LEU A 81 -6.04 -1.22 -3.38
C LEU A 81 -6.85 -1.63 -2.14
N ALA A 82 -6.18 -2.07 -1.07
CA ALA A 82 -6.82 -2.41 0.20
C ALA A 82 -7.56 -1.20 0.78
N GLY A 83 -6.87 -0.06 0.88
CA GLY A 83 -7.47 1.18 1.38
C GLY A 83 -8.61 1.70 0.50
N ALA A 84 -8.48 1.62 -0.82
CA ALA A 84 -9.55 2.03 -1.72
C ALA A 84 -10.77 1.13 -1.60
N ARG A 85 -10.60 -0.18 -1.40
CA ARG A 85 -11.71 -1.10 -1.19
C ARG A 85 -12.42 -0.87 0.14
N ASP A 86 -11.69 -0.55 1.20
CA ASP A 86 -12.27 -0.13 2.48
C ASP A 86 -13.06 1.19 2.33
N GLU A 87 -12.43 2.20 1.71
CA GLU A 87 -13.03 3.52 1.51
C GLU A 87 -14.26 3.47 0.61
N ALA A 88 -14.31 2.56 -0.36
CA ALA A 88 -15.41 2.47 -1.32
C ALA A 88 -16.77 2.15 -0.68
N ALA A 89 -16.79 1.52 0.51
CA ALA A 89 -18.01 1.32 1.28
C ALA A 89 -18.61 2.64 1.81
N ARG A 90 -17.77 3.67 1.95
CA ARG A 90 -18.11 4.99 2.51
C ARG A 90 -18.25 6.03 1.40
N ASP A 91 -17.26 6.14 0.52
CA ASP A 91 -17.26 7.06 -0.61
C ASP A 91 -16.42 6.54 -1.78
N VAL A 92 -17.10 6.15 -2.86
CA VAL A 92 -16.46 5.69 -4.10
C VAL A 92 -15.54 6.75 -4.71
N ARG A 93 -15.85 8.04 -4.56
CA ARG A 93 -15.00 9.10 -5.12
C ARG A 93 -13.65 9.14 -4.39
N SER A 94 -13.67 9.13 -3.07
CA SER A 94 -12.45 9.09 -2.25
C SER A 94 -11.64 7.81 -2.50
N ALA A 95 -12.31 6.67 -2.68
CA ALA A 95 -11.66 5.41 -3.04
C ALA A 95 -10.94 5.47 -4.41
N VAL A 96 -11.59 6.03 -5.43
CA VAL A 96 -10.97 6.24 -6.75
C VAL A 96 -9.78 7.21 -6.66
N ALA A 97 -9.94 8.29 -5.89
CA ALA A 97 -8.89 9.28 -5.67
C ALA A 97 -7.68 8.69 -4.93
N MET A 98 -7.89 7.69 -4.06
CA MET A 98 -6.79 6.94 -3.47
C MET A 98 -6.00 6.20 -4.56
N LEU A 99 -6.67 5.44 -5.44
CA LEU A 99 -5.99 4.75 -6.55
C LEU A 99 -5.33 5.69 -7.56
N ASP A 100 -5.81 6.93 -7.74
CA ASP A 100 -5.17 7.94 -8.60
C ASP A 100 -3.75 8.30 -8.13
N ARG A 101 -3.47 8.14 -6.83
CA ARG A 101 -2.13 8.38 -6.26
C ARG A 101 -1.09 7.43 -6.84
N TYR A 102 -1.48 6.23 -7.27
CA TYR A 102 -0.54 5.27 -7.86
C TYR A 102 0.19 5.86 -9.07
N ALA A 103 -0.56 6.40 -10.03
CA ALA A 103 0.00 6.98 -11.25
C ALA A 103 0.79 8.28 -11.01
N THR A 104 0.55 8.95 -9.87
CA THR A 104 1.29 10.15 -9.46
C THR A 104 2.65 9.78 -8.85
N THR A 105 2.66 8.79 -7.96
CA THR A 105 3.86 8.35 -7.24
C THR A 105 4.77 7.48 -8.12
N LEU A 106 4.18 6.57 -8.91
CA LEU A 106 4.88 5.63 -9.79
C LEU A 106 4.35 5.74 -11.22
N PRO A 107 4.70 6.82 -11.97
CA PRO A 107 4.22 7.02 -13.34
C PRO A 107 4.72 5.98 -14.34
N GLU A 108 5.72 5.17 -13.96
CA GLU A 108 6.29 4.06 -14.72
C GLU A 108 6.12 2.71 -13.99
N GLY A 109 5.27 2.65 -12.95
CA GLY A 109 5.04 1.44 -12.15
C GLY A 109 4.31 0.33 -12.91
N ALA A 110 4.47 -0.91 -12.46
CA ALA A 110 3.94 -2.10 -13.13
C ALA A 110 2.40 -2.19 -13.10
N HIS A 111 1.75 -1.57 -12.11
CA HIS A 111 0.32 -1.69 -11.81
C HIS A 111 -0.53 -0.53 -12.35
N LEU A 112 -0.03 0.28 -13.29
CA LEU A 112 -0.81 1.39 -13.87
C LEU A 112 -2.12 0.91 -14.53
N ALA A 113 -2.05 -0.22 -15.21
CA ALA A 113 -3.22 -0.85 -15.82
C ALA A 113 -4.18 -1.33 -14.74
N ASP A 114 -3.67 -2.06 -13.73
CA ASP A 114 -4.46 -2.63 -12.64
C ASP A 114 -5.17 -1.54 -11.83
N ALA A 115 -4.48 -0.45 -11.48
CA ALA A 115 -5.07 0.69 -10.76
C ALA A 115 -6.27 1.28 -11.54
N ARG A 116 -6.11 1.52 -12.84
CA ARG A 116 -7.21 2.01 -13.71
C ARG A 116 -8.38 1.03 -13.78
N ASP A 117 -8.06 -0.24 -13.83
CA ASP A 117 -9.04 -1.32 -13.91
C ASP A 117 -9.84 -1.45 -12.61
N TRP A 118 -9.17 -1.29 -11.46
CA TRP A 118 -9.84 -1.25 -10.16
C TRP A 118 -10.69 0.01 -9.99
N GLN A 119 -10.22 1.17 -10.45
CA GLN A 119 -11.03 2.40 -10.45
C GLN A 119 -12.36 2.22 -11.21
N LYS A 120 -12.33 1.56 -12.37
CA LYS A 120 -13.55 1.22 -13.12
C LYS A 120 -14.45 0.27 -12.33
N ARG A 121 -13.88 -0.76 -11.68
CA ARG A 121 -14.65 -1.70 -10.84
C ARG A 121 -15.32 -0.98 -9.67
N LEU A 122 -14.61 -0.08 -8.99
CA LEU A 122 -15.17 0.72 -7.89
C LEU A 122 -16.33 1.62 -8.35
N ARG A 123 -16.29 2.11 -9.59
CA ARG A 123 -17.39 2.88 -10.21
C ARG A 123 -18.53 2.01 -10.78
N GLY A 124 -18.40 0.68 -10.75
CA GLY A 124 -19.37 -0.25 -11.35
C GLY A 124 -19.32 -0.31 -12.89
N GLU A 125 -18.24 0.18 -13.50
CA GLU A 125 -18.03 0.17 -14.96
C GLU A 125 -17.45 -1.15 -15.47
N LEU A 126 -16.90 -1.95 -14.58
CA LEU A 126 -16.41 -3.31 -14.83
C LEU A 126 -17.01 -4.27 -13.80
N PRO A 127 -17.30 -5.53 -14.18
CA PRO A 127 -17.80 -6.53 -13.25
C PRO A 127 -16.81 -6.76 -12.12
N SER A 128 -17.35 -7.06 -10.94
CA SER A 128 -16.52 -7.55 -9.83
C SER A 128 -15.81 -8.82 -10.25
N LEU A 129 -14.59 -9.03 -9.76
CA LEU A 129 -13.88 -10.28 -10.00
C LEU A 129 -14.63 -11.49 -9.40
N LEU A 130 -15.52 -11.26 -8.43
CA LEU A 130 -16.42 -12.26 -7.85
C LEU A 130 -17.64 -12.58 -8.74
N ASP A 131 -18.01 -11.69 -9.67
CA ASP A 131 -19.15 -11.92 -10.57
C ASP A 131 -18.81 -13.01 -11.60
N LYS A 132 -17.54 -13.08 -12.03
CA LYS A 132 -17.06 -14.10 -12.98
C LYS A 132 -17.18 -15.53 -12.45
N THR A 133 -17.16 -15.73 -11.14
CA THR A 133 -17.31 -17.05 -10.51
C THR A 133 -18.76 -17.52 -10.39
N ARG A 134 -19.76 -16.65 -10.57
CA ARG A 134 -21.19 -17.06 -10.54
C ARG A 134 -21.66 -17.69 -11.85
N ASP A 135 -21.06 -17.31 -12.98
CA ASP A 135 -21.51 -17.77 -14.31
C ASP A 135 -20.92 -19.12 -14.74
N ILE A 136 -20.07 -19.76 -13.91
CA ILE A 136 -19.44 -21.06 -14.22
C ILE A 136 -20.25 -22.24 -13.65
N GLY A 137 -21.52 -22.02 -13.26
CA GLY A 137 -22.33 -23.00 -12.55
C GLY A 137 -23.82 -22.97 -12.86
N ALA A 138 -24.22 -22.69 -14.11
CA ALA A 138 -25.60 -22.80 -14.58
C ALA A 138 -25.73 -23.80 -15.74
#